data_AF-A0A661GQ92-F1
#
_entry.id   AF-A0A661GQ92-F1
#
_cell.length_a   1.000
_cell.length_b   1.000
_cell.length_c   1.000
_cell.angle_alpha   90.00
_cell.angle_beta   90.00
_cell.angle_gamma   90.00
#
_symmetry.space_group_name_H-M   'P 1'
#
loop_
_entity.id
_entity.type
_entity.pdbx_description
1 polymer ?
#
loop_
_entity_poly.entity_id
_entity_poly.type
_entity_poly.pdbx_seq_one_letter_code
_entity_poly.pdbx_strand_id
1 'polypeptide(L)'
;CYQRLTIDHDRPPFCLHGLVAVYLKKHGWYRIDPRGNKPGVAAAFCPPLEKLAFATDLEGEADLPEIWPEPLAIVVEALKAGKDYLDVAQNLPDVDLIKSWTH
;
A
#
# COMPACT_ATOMS: atom_id res chain seq x y z
N CYS A 1 5.88 -0.32 -4.59
CA CYS A 1 4.98 -1.42 -4.14
C CYS A 1 3.83 -0.79 -3.36
N TYR A 2 2.69 -1.47 -3.27
CA TYR A 2 1.47 -0.89 -2.71
C TYR A 2 0.65 -1.94 -1.95
N GLN A 3 -0.14 -1.49 -1.00
CA GLN A 3 -1.29 -2.23 -0.46
C GLN A 3 -2.56 -1.51 -0.90
N ARG A 4 -3.62 -2.26 -1.18
CA ARG A 4 -4.98 -1.72 -1.32
C ARG A 4 -5.67 -1.90 0.04
N LEU A 5 -6.04 -0.79 0.67
CA LEU A 5 -6.58 -0.76 2.03
C LEU A 5 -7.87 0.07 2.07
N THR A 6 -8.71 -0.19 3.06
CA THR A 6 -9.83 0.71 3.41
C THR A 6 -9.30 1.98 4.07
N ILE A 7 -9.98 3.12 3.84
CA ILE A 7 -9.54 4.42 4.41
C ILE A 7 -9.97 4.55 5.87
N ASP A 8 -11.24 4.22 6.16
CA ASP A 8 -11.83 4.25 7.49
C ASP A 8 -13.07 3.33 7.52
N HIS A 9 -13.42 2.79 8.69
CA HIS A 9 -14.64 2.00 8.95
C HIS A 9 -14.73 0.60 8.30
N ASP A 10 -13.61 -0.05 8.03
CA ASP A 10 -13.54 -1.45 7.57
C ASP A 10 -14.41 -1.75 6.34
N ARG A 11 -14.63 -0.74 5.49
CA ARG A 11 -15.50 -0.81 4.31
C ARG A 11 -15.03 0.15 3.22
N PRO A 12 -15.51 0.00 1.97
CA PRO A 12 -15.20 0.94 0.90
C PRO A 12 -15.57 2.38 1.27
N PRO A 13 -14.87 3.39 0.75
CA PRO A 13 -13.89 3.31 -0.36
C PRO A 13 -12.51 2.77 0.04
N PHE A 14 -11.82 2.20 -0.96
CA PHE A 14 -10.43 1.75 -0.82
C PHE A 14 -9.47 2.80 -1.39
N CYS A 15 -8.21 2.71 -1.00
CA CYS A 15 -7.12 3.50 -1.57
C CYS A 15 -5.82 2.70 -1.63
N LEU A 16 -4.86 3.24 -2.38
CA LEU A 16 -3.49 2.74 -2.40
C LEU A 16 -2.65 3.30 -1.25
N HIS A 17 -2.13 2.41 -0.40
CA HIS A 17 -1.08 2.69 0.57
C HIS A 17 0.30 2.38 -0.02
N GLY A 18 1.16 3.40 -0.09
CA GLY A 18 2.49 3.28 -0.69
C GLY A 18 3.53 2.68 0.25
N LEU A 19 4.24 1.66 -0.24
CA LEU A 19 5.37 1.04 0.46
C LEU A 19 6.67 1.28 -0.32
N VAL A 20 7.80 1.06 0.37
CA VAL A 20 9.13 1.00 -0.24
C VAL A 20 9.54 -0.46 -0.37
N ALA A 21 10.16 -0.85 -1.47
CA ALA A 21 10.78 -2.17 -1.62
C ALA A 21 12.29 -2.04 -1.79
N VAL A 22 13.03 -2.87 -1.08
CA VAL A 22 14.49 -2.96 -1.19
C VAL A 22 14.90 -4.41 -1.49
N TYR A 23 15.95 -4.58 -2.28
CA TYR A 23 16.50 -5.90 -2.53
C TYR A 23 17.57 -6.24 -1.49
N LEU A 24 17.31 -7.27 -0.68
CA LEU A 24 18.24 -7.80 0.31
C LEU A 24 18.90 -9.06 -0.24
N LYS A 25 20.23 -9.04 -0.39
CA LYS A 25 21.01 -10.13 -1.01
C LYS A 25 20.67 -11.55 -0.49
N LYS A 26 20.33 -11.69 0.79
CA LYS A 26 19.99 -12.98 1.43
C LYS A 26 18.49 -13.31 1.45
N HIS A 27 17.62 -12.35 1.17
CA HIS A 27 16.18 -12.46 1.42
C HIS A 27 15.31 -12.07 0.22
N GLY A 28 15.89 -11.55 -0.86
CA GLY A 28 15.15 -11.07 -2.03
C GLY A 28 14.53 -9.69 -1.79
N TRP A 29 13.44 -9.40 -2.50
CA TRP A 29 12.68 -8.17 -2.30
C TRP A 29 11.99 -8.18 -0.93
N TYR A 30 12.14 -7.09 -0.19
CA TYR A 30 11.56 -6.88 1.13
C TYR A 30 10.81 -5.54 1.14
N ARG A 31 9.54 -5.53 1.56
CA ARG A 31 8.73 -4.31 1.64
C ARG A 31 8.87 -3.65 3.01
N ILE A 32 8.89 -2.34 3.02
CA ILE A 32 9.05 -1.49 4.19
C ILE A 32 7.94 -0.45 4.16
N ASP A 33 7.24 -0.30 5.27
CA ASP A 33 6.34 0.84 5.45
C ASP A 33 7.15 2.07 5.90
N PRO A 34 7.23 3.14 5.09
CA PRO A 34 8.05 4.31 5.39
C PRO A 34 7.51 5.12 6.59
N ARG A 35 6.28 4.87 7.05
CA ARG A 35 5.72 5.52 8.25
C ARG A 35 6.46 5.09 9.53
N GLY A 36 7.06 3.89 9.51
CA GLY A 36 7.83 3.34 10.61
C GLY A 36 7.02 3.05 11.88
N ASN A 37 7.73 2.68 12.94
CA ASN A 37 7.12 2.41 14.24
C ASN A 37 6.65 3.70 14.92
N LYS A 38 5.47 3.64 15.53
CA LYS A 38 4.95 4.64 16.46
C LYS A 38 4.04 3.96 17.50
N PRO A 39 3.62 4.63 18.60
CA PRO A 39 2.68 4.02 19.53
C PRO A 39 1.44 3.46 18.80
N GLY A 40 1.17 2.16 19.01
CA GLY A 40 0.08 1.44 18.34
C GLY A 40 0.38 0.91 16.93
N VAL A 41 1.59 1.12 16.37
CA VAL A 41 1.98 0.65 15.03
C VAL A 41 3.33 -0.07 15.07
N ALA A 42 3.36 -1.30 14.55
CA ALA A 42 4.56 -2.14 14.47
C ALA A 42 4.98 -2.37 13.01
N ALA A 43 5.79 -1.47 12.47
CA ALA A 43 6.35 -1.50 11.12
C ALA A 43 7.90 -1.50 11.13
N ALA A 44 8.52 -2.32 11.97
CA ALA A 44 9.97 -2.37 12.11
C ALA A 44 10.66 -3.05 10.92
N PHE A 45 11.82 -2.54 10.49
CA PHE A 45 12.67 -3.26 9.55
C PHE A 45 13.32 -4.48 10.23
N CYS A 46 12.80 -5.69 9.99
CA CYS A 46 13.17 -6.91 10.71
C CYS A 46 13.31 -8.15 9.79
N PRO A 47 14.14 -8.11 8.73
CA PRO A 47 14.25 -9.22 7.80
C PRO A 47 14.71 -10.53 8.49
N PRO A 48 14.19 -11.70 8.06
CA PRO A 48 13.27 -11.89 6.94
C PRO A 48 11.79 -11.63 7.27
N LEU A 49 11.46 -11.30 8.53
CA LEU A 49 10.09 -11.09 8.96
C LEU A 49 9.59 -9.71 8.54
N GLU A 50 8.70 -9.70 7.54
CA GLU A 50 8.03 -8.47 7.13
C GLU A 50 7.11 -7.97 8.25
N LYS A 51 7.18 -6.67 8.53
CA LYS A 51 6.30 -5.97 9.47
C LYS A 51 5.82 -4.67 8.83
N LEU A 52 4.55 -4.65 8.43
CA LEU A 52 3.87 -3.50 7.85
C LEU A 52 2.89 -2.91 8.87
N ALA A 53 2.54 -1.64 8.70
CA ALA A 53 1.64 -0.97 9.66
C ALA A 53 0.21 -1.51 9.61
N PHE A 54 -0.18 -2.12 8.49
CA PHE A 54 -1.52 -2.60 8.22
C PHE A 54 -1.48 -4.03 7.68
N ALA A 55 -2.38 -4.86 8.17
CA ALA A 55 -2.74 -6.12 7.54
C ALA A 55 -3.82 -5.87 6.46
N THR A 56 -3.99 -6.81 5.55
CA THR A 56 -5.01 -6.78 4.49
C THR A 56 -6.04 -7.87 4.79
N ASP A 57 -6.76 -7.72 5.90
CA ASP A 57 -7.61 -8.78 6.48
C ASP A 57 -9.08 -8.66 6.02
N LEU A 58 -9.47 -7.54 5.40
CA LEU A 58 -10.83 -7.29 4.95
C LEU A 58 -11.04 -7.69 3.49
N GLU A 59 -12.26 -8.08 3.14
CA GLU A 59 -12.61 -8.41 1.76
C GLU A 59 -12.36 -7.21 0.84
N GLY A 60 -11.55 -7.42 -0.20
CA GLY A 60 -11.14 -6.40 -1.15
C GLY A 60 -9.82 -5.70 -0.78
N GLU A 61 -9.32 -5.82 0.44
CA GLU A 61 -7.95 -5.42 0.73
C GLU A 61 -6.96 -6.41 0.12
N ALA A 62 -5.80 -5.92 -0.30
CA ALA A 62 -4.81 -6.77 -0.93
C ALA A 62 -3.40 -6.20 -0.83
N ASP A 63 -2.45 -7.08 -0.61
CA ASP A 63 -1.05 -6.84 -0.93
C ASP A 63 -0.84 -6.95 -2.45
N LEU A 64 -0.38 -5.87 -3.09
CA LEU A 64 -0.06 -5.91 -4.51
C LEU A 64 1.37 -6.47 -4.69
N PRO A 65 1.55 -7.61 -5.41
CA PRO A 65 2.82 -8.31 -5.48
C PRO A 65 3.89 -7.56 -6.29
N GLU A 66 3.50 -6.56 -7.09
CA GLU A 66 4.39 -5.89 -8.03
C GLU A 66 5.39 -4.94 -7.35
N ILE A 67 6.64 -5.03 -7.80
CA ILE A 67 7.71 -4.09 -7.46
C ILE A 67 7.84 -3.08 -8.59
N TRP A 68 7.28 -1.90 -8.38
CA TRP A 68 7.34 -0.79 -9.34
C TRP A 68 8.62 0.04 -9.16
N PRO A 69 9.42 0.26 -10.23
CA PRO A 69 10.60 1.13 -10.17
C PRO A 69 10.22 2.62 -10.08
N GLU A 70 9.01 2.97 -10.51
CA GLU A 70 8.42 4.31 -10.47
C GLU A 70 7.04 4.23 -9.78
N PRO A 71 6.53 5.32 -9.19
CA PRO A 71 5.18 5.32 -8.64
C PRO A 71 4.15 5.09 -9.74
N LEU A 72 3.02 4.47 -9.40
CA LEU A 72 1.91 4.31 -10.34
C LEU A 72 1.41 5.68 -10.83
N ALA A 73 1.18 5.79 -12.14
CA ALA A 73 0.75 7.04 -12.78
C ALA A 73 -0.50 7.62 -12.10
N ILE A 74 -1.50 6.78 -11.80
CA ILE A 74 -2.74 7.18 -11.11
C ILE A 74 -2.50 7.82 -9.74
N VAL A 75 -1.43 7.44 -9.04
CA VAL A 75 -1.04 8.07 -7.76
C VAL A 75 -0.46 9.45 -8.01
N VAL A 76 0.44 9.56 -8.99
CA VAL A 76 1.05 10.84 -9.35
C VAL A 76 0.00 11.82 -9.89
N GLU A 77 -0.95 11.34 -10.70
CA GLU A 77 -2.05 12.11 -11.26
C GLU A 77 -2.99 12.63 -10.17
N ALA A 78 -3.42 11.78 -9.23
CA ALA A 78 -4.26 12.19 -8.11
C ALA A 78 -3.58 13.28 -7.26
N LEU A 79 -2.29 13.10 -6.94
CA LEU A 79 -1.52 14.09 -6.18
C LEU A 79 -1.34 15.42 -6.92
N LYS A 80 -1.15 15.39 -8.25
CA LYS A 80 -0.99 16.60 -9.07
C LYS A 80 -2.31 17.34 -9.31
N ALA A 81 -3.43 16.63 -9.36
CA ALA A 81 -4.74 17.21 -9.61
C ALA A 81 -5.33 17.89 -8.36
N GLY A 82 -4.98 17.41 -7.17
CA GLY A 82 -5.48 17.94 -5.91
C GLY A 82 -4.99 19.36 -5.63
N LYS A 83 -5.91 20.23 -5.19
CA LYS A 83 -5.60 21.62 -4.83
C LYS A 83 -4.96 21.75 -3.45
N ASP A 84 -5.35 20.88 -2.53
CA ASP A 84 -4.86 20.79 -1.17
C ASP A 84 -4.99 19.35 -0.66
N TYR A 85 -4.62 19.13 0.61
CA TYR A 85 -4.65 17.80 1.20
C TYR A 85 -6.07 17.22 1.37
N LEU A 86 -7.10 18.05 1.56
CA LEU A 86 -8.47 17.60 1.72
C LEU A 86 -9.02 17.12 0.38
N ASP A 87 -8.73 17.86 -0.69
CA ASP A 87 -9.11 17.51 -2.06
C ASP A 87 -8.48 16.16 -2.47
N VAL A 88 -7.20 15.95 -2.16
CA VAL A 88 -6.54 14.65 -2.39
C VAL A 88 -7.19 13.54 -1.55
N ALA A 89 -7.47 13.79 -0.27
CA ALA A 89 -8.07 12.79 0.62
C ALA A 89 -9.47 12.34 0.16
N GLN A 90 -10.21 13.22 -0.51
CA GLN A 90 -11.53 12.91 -1.07
C GLN A 90 -11.47 12.19 -2.43
N ASN A 91 -10.30 12.20 -3.09
CA ASN A 91 -10.10 11.67 -4.44
C ASN A 91 -8.91 10.69 -4.51
N LEU A 92 -8.70 9.90 -3.45
CA LEU A 92 -7.61 8.95 -3.40
C LEU A 92 -7.74 7.89 -4.52
N PRO A 93 -6.63 7.52 -5.17
CA PRO A 93 -6.64 6.53 -6.25
C PRO A 93 -6.82 5.12 -5.69
N ASP A 94 -7.49 4.30 -6.49
CA ASP A 94 -7.75 2.89 -6.24
C ASP A 94 -7.47 2.07 -7.50
N VAL A 95 -7.39 0.74 -7.38
CA VAL A 95 -7.20 -0.20 -8.48
C VAL A 95 -8.19 -1.36 -8.36
N ASP A 96 -8.60 -1.89 -9.50
CA ASP A 96 -9.37 -3.12 -9.54
C ASP A 96 -8.47 -4.33 -9.29
N LEU A 97 -8.96 -5.27 -8.48
CA LEU A 97 -8.30 -6.55 -8.28
C LEU A 97 -8.77 -7.55 -9.34
N ILE A 98 -7.83 -8.11 -10.09
CA ILE A 98 -8.12 -9.21 -11.01
C ILE A 98 -8.28 -10.48 -10.17
N LYS A 99 -9.51 -11.00 -10.06
CA LYS A 99 -9.74 -12.31 -9.45
C LYS A 99 -9.07 -13.37 -10.32
N SER A 100 -8.03 -14.02 -9.82
CA SER A 100 -7.47 -15.20 -10.47
C SER A 100 -8.51 -16.32 -10.41
N TRP A 101 -9.05 -16.71 -11.57
CA TRP A 101 -9.91 -17.88 -11.69
C TRP A 101 -9.07 -19.14 -11.51
N THR A 102 -9.06 -19.71 -10.31
CA THR A 102 -8.60 -21.09 -10.11
C THR A 102 -9.69 -22.04 -10.63
N HIS A 103 -9.38 -22.81 -11.67
CA HIS A 103 -10.17 -23.96 -12.12
C HIS A 103 -10.08 -25.08 -11.08
#